data_AF-A0A7J9HLQ9-F1
#
_entry.id   AF-A0A7J9HLQ9-F1
#
_cell.length_a   1.000
_cell.length_b   1.000
_cell.length_c   1.000
_cell.angle_alpha   90.00
_cell.angle_beta   90.00
_cell.angle_gamma   90.00
#
_symmetry.space_group_name_H-M   'P 1'
#
loop_
_entity.id
_entity.type
_entity.pdbx_description
1 polymer ?
#
loop_
_entity_poly.entity_id
_entity_poly.type
_entity_poly.pdbx_seq_one_letter_code
_entity_poly.pdbx_strand_id
1 'polypeptide(L)'
;MEEQLKDFVLDSLGANAKKMNELVDSTAKKLAKKDENLKDMMLAMKKEMKELKGELMIYKVALSNGMLSSRPKQQAMDVPKSKKFKGARFARDVDNFLWEMEQYFRAMGIEDDAIKVNTASIYFTSMALLWWRHRSTNEKRGGNVIGTLEEFQ
;
A
#
# COMPACT_ATOMS: atom_id res chain seq x y z
N MET A 1 9.04 -68.31 -49.52
CA MET A 1 9.45 -67.84 -48.18
C MET A 1 9.69 -66.34 -48.18
N GLU A 2 10.46 -65.78 -49.13
CA GLU A 2 10.67 -64.32 -49.24
C GLU A 2 9.39 -63.50 -49.48
N GLU A 3 8.47 -63.99 -50.31
CA GLU A 3 7.25 -63.25 -50.67
C GLU A 3 6.29 -63.09 -49.49
N GLN A 4 6.12 -64.14 -48.68
CA GLN A 4 5.36 -64.09 -47.42
C GLN A 4 5.98 -63.15 -46.38
N LEU A 5 7.32 -63.04 -46.37
CA LEU A 5 8.01 -62.12 -45.46
C LEU A 5 7.79 -60.66 -45.89
N LYS A 6 7.74 -60.38 -47.19
CA LYS A 6 7.45 -59.04 -47.73
C LYS A 6 6.03 -58.59 -47.39
N ASP A 7 5.03 -59.46 -47.59
CA ASP A 7 3.63 -59.15 -47.27
C ASP A 7 3.45 -58.89 -45.77
N PHE A 8 4.04 -59.72 -44.92
CA PHE A 8 4.00 -59.51 -43.46
C PHE A 8 4.60 -58.16 -43.03
N VAL A 9 5.72 -57.76 -43.65
CA VAL A 9 6.37 -56.47 -43.38
C VAL A 9 5.50 -55.30 -43.86
N LEU A 10 4.90 -55.40 -45.05
CA LEU A 10 4.00 -54.38 -45.60
C LEU A 10 2.74 -54.19 -44.74
N ASP A 11 2.11 -55.28 -44.31
CA ASP A 11 0.93 -55.24 -43.44
C ASP A 11 1.24 -54.62 -42.07
N SER A 12 2.40 -54.99 -41.48
CA SER A 12 2.86 -54.43 -40.21
C SER A 12 3.16 -52.93 -40.32
N LEU A 13 3.80 -52.50 -41.41
CA LEU A 13 4.03 -51.09 -41.72
C LEU A 13 2.70 -50.32 -41.89
N GLY A 14 1.74 -50.89 -42.61
CA GLY A 14 0.41 -50.30 -42.80
C GLY A 14 -0.35 -50.15 -41.47
N ALA A 15 -0.32 -51.19 -40.63
CA ALA A 15 -0.95 -51.16 -39.31
C ALA A 15 -0.30 -50.10 -38.39
N ASN A 16 1.03 -49.97 -38.43
CA ASN A 16 1.74 -48.96 -37.65
C ASN A 16 1.48 -47.53 -38.17
N ALA A 17 1.44 -47.33 -39.49
CA ALA A 17 1.09 -46.04 -40.09
C ALA A 17 -0.33 -45.61 -39.68
N LYS A 18 -1.28 -46.55 -39.67
CA LYS A 18 -2.66 -46.28 -39.22
C LYS A 18 -2.71 -45.87 -37.74
N LYS A 19 -2.05 -46.62 -36.85
CA LYS A 19 -1.96 -46.29 -35.42
C LYS A 19 -1.31 -44.92 -35.19
N MET A 20 -0.27 -44.60 -35.94
CA MET A 20 0.42 -43.32 -35.86
C MET A 20 -0.51 -42.16 -36.27
N ASN A 21 -1.26 -42.30 -37.37
CA ASN A 21 -2.25 -41.31 -37.77
C ASN A 21 -3.36 -41.12 -36.72
N GLU A 22 -3.88 -42.20 -36.15
CA GLU A 22 -4.89 -42.12 -35.09
C GLU A 22 -4.37 -41.38 -33.85
N LEU A 23 -3.10 -41.57 -33.48
CA LEU A 23 -2.46 -40.86 -32.38
C LEU A 23 -2.23 -39.38 -32.72
N VAL A 24 -1.78 -39.07 -33.94
CA VAL A 24 -1.62 -37.69 -34.42
C VAL A 24 -2.97 -36.96 -34.41
N ASP A 25 -4.04 -37.57 -34.90
CA ASP A 25 -5.38 -36.97 -34.89
C ASP A 25 -5.90 -36.75 -33.46
N SER A 26 -5.70 -37.73 -32.58
CA SER A 26 -6.10 -37.63 -31.18
C SER A 26 -5.36 -36.50 -30.44
N THR A 27 -4.05 -36.38 -30.70
CA THR A 27 -3.22 -35.32 -30.11
C THR A 27 -3.55 -33.94 -30.68
N ALA A 28 -3.77 -33.83 -32.00
CA ALA A 28 -4.20 -32.60 -32.65
C ALA A 28 -5.54 -32.10 -32.10
N LYS A 29 -6.53 -33.00 -31.94
CA LYS A 29 -7.84 -32.66 -31.33
C LYS A 29 -7.71 -32.17 -29.88
N LYS A 30 -6.88 -32.83 -29.08
CA LYS A 30 -6.61 -32.41 -27.69
C LYS A 30 -5.90 -31.06 -27.64
N LEU A 31 -4.98 -30.80 -28.57
CA LEU A 31 -4.27 -29.53 -28.66
C LEU A 31 -5.22 -28.38 -29.05
N ALA A 32 -6.06 -28.59 -30.07
CA ALA A 32 -7.08 -27.62 -30.48
C ALA A 32 -8.02 -27.26 -29.33
N LYS A 33 -8.51 -28.26 -28.58
CA LYS A 33 -9.36 -28.04 -27.40
C LYS A 33 -8.66 -27.23 -26.31
N LYS A 34 -7.38 -27.48 -26.06
CA LYS A 34 -6.59 -26.70 -25.09
C LYS A 34 -6.39 -25.26 -25.57
N ASP A 35 -6.17 -25.06 -26.87
CA ASP A 35 -5.99 -23.74 -27.47
C ASP A 35 -7.28 -22.90 -27.38
N GLU A 36 -8.44 -23.50 -27.66
CA GLU A 36 -9.75 -22.87 -27.44
C GLU A 36 -9.96 -22.49 -25.96
N ASN A 37 -9.74 -23.43 -25.04
CA ASN A 37 -9.86 -23.16 -23.61
C ASN A 37 -8.93 -22.03 -23.14
N LEU A 38 -7.70 -21.96 -23.65
CA LEU A 38 -6.75 -20.89 -23.33
C LEU A 38 -7.21 -19.54 -23.87
N LYS A 39 -7.76 -19.51 -25.08
CA LYS A 39 -8.36 -18.29 -25.66
C LYS A 39 -9.52 -17.78 -24.82
N ASP A 40 -10.40 -18.67 -24.39
CA ASP A 40 -11.55 -18.31 -23.54
C ASP A 40 -11.11 -17.75 -22.19
N MET A 41 -10.12 -18.38 -21.54
CA MET A 41 -9.54 -17.89 -20.29
C MET A 41 -8.91 -16.50 -20.47
N MET A 42 -8.17 -16.30 -21.56
CA MET A 42 -7.53 -15.01 -21.85
C MET A 42 -8.57 -13.90 -22.12
N LEU A 43 -9.69 -14.23 -22.77
CA LEU A 43 -10.80 -13.30 -22.97
C LEU A 43 -11.47 -12.92 -21.63
N ALA A 44 -11.70 -13.90 -20.75
CA ALA A 44 -12.25 -13.67 -19.42
C ALA A 44 -11.33 -12.75 -18.58
N MET A 45 -10.03 -13.06 -18.51
CA MET A 45 -9.05 -12.22 -17.81
C MET A 45 -9.00 -10.79 -18.35
N LYS A 46 -9.06 -10.63 -19.68
CA LYS A 46 -9.07 -9.31 -20.32
C LYS A 46 -10.33 -8.51 -19.97
N LYS A 47 -11.48 -9.18 -19.77
CA LYS A 47 -12.73 -8.56 -19.31
C LYS A 47 -12.59 -8.08 -17.86
N GLU A 48 -12.14 -8.94 -16.96
CA GLU A 48 -11.92 -8.60 -15.54
C GLU A 48 -10.92 -7.45 -15.37
N MET A 49 -9.81 -7.45 -16.13
CA MET A 49 -8.86 -6.34 -16.11
C MET A 49 -9.47 -5.00 -16.53
N LYS A 50 -10.45 -4.99 -17.45
CA LYS A 50 -11.16 -3.77 -17.84
C LYS A 50 -12.09 -3.28 -16.72
N GLU A 51 -12.79 -4.21 -16.07
CA GLU A 51 -13.70 -3.91 -14.96
C GLU A 51 -12.94 -3.35 -13.75
N LEU A 52 -11.87 -4.03 -13.33
CA LEU A 52 -10.99 -3.56 -12.24
C LEU A 52 -10.37 -2.19 -12.52
N LYS A 53 -10.00 -1.90 -13.79
CA LYS A 53 -9.53 -0.56 -14.16
C LYS A 53 -10.61 0.50 -14.02
N GLY A 54 -11.87 0.16 -14.33
CA GLY A 54 -13.02 1.05 -14.12
C GLY A 54 -13.28 1.33 -12.64
N GLU A 55 -13.32 0.28 -11.82
CA GLU A 55 -13.47 0.41 -10.36
C GLU A 55 -12.35 1.23 -9.73
N LEU A 56 -11.09 0.98 -10.12
CA LEU A 56 -9.94 1.75 -9.65
C LEU A 56 -10.06 3.23 -9.99
N MET A 57 -10.57 3.56 -11.19
CA MET A 57 -10.81 4.94 -11.57
C MET A 57 -11.89 5.60 -10.70
N ILE A 58 -12.99 4.90 -10.42
CA ILE A 58 -14.03 5.38 -9.50
C ILE A 58 -13.45 5.59 -8.10
N TYR A 59 -12.69 4.62 -7.58
CA TYR A 59 -12.05 4.72 -6.27
C TYR A 59 -11.10 5.91 -6.20
N LYS A 60 -10.26 6.10 -7.21
CA LYS A 60 -9.31 7.22 -7.29
C LYS A 60 -10.02 8.58 -7.35
N VAL A 61 -11.14 8.68 -8.08
CA VAL A 61 -11.96 9.90 -8.13
C VAL A 61 -12.62 10.15 -6.78
N ALA A 62 -13.23 9.13 -6.17
CA ALA A 62 -13.88 9.25 -4.88
C ALA A 62 -12.88 9.59 -3.75
N LEU A 63 -11.65 9.04 -3.81
CA LEU A 63 -10.56 9.39 -2.91
C LEU A 63 -10.10 10.85 -3.10
N SER A 64 -9.89 11.28 -4.34
CA SER A 64 -9.53 12.68 -4.67
C SER A 64 -10.63 13.66 -4.21
N ASN A 65 -11.89 13.26 -4.32
CA ASN A 65 -13.03 14.05 -3.88
C ASN A 65 -13.25 14.00 -2.35
N GLY A 66 -12.49 13.17 -1.62
CA GLY A 66 -12.60 13.01 -0.16
C GLY A 66 -13.85 12.28 0.30
N MET A 67 -14.49 11.50 -0.58
CA MET A 67 -15.71 10.74 -0.31
C MET A 67 -15.41 9.35 0.31
N LEU A 68 -14.17 8.86 0.16
CA LEU A 68 -13.68 7.59 0.73
C LEU A 68 -12.54 7.77 1.73
N SER A 69 -12.20 9.00 2.12
CA SER A 69 -11.25 9.19 3.21
C SER A 69 -11.95 8.91 4.54
N SER A 70 -11.49 7.90 5.28
CA SER A 70 -11.79 7.74 6.72
C SER A 70 -11.30 8.93 7.54
N ARG A 71 -10.36 9.70 6.97
CA ARG A 71 -10.02 11.02 7.47
C ARG A 71 -11.21 11.92 7.18
N PRO A 72 -11.92 12.46 8.18
CA PRO A 72 -12.78 13.58 7.90
C PRO A 72 -11.91 14.58 7.14
N LYS A 73 -12.42 15.14 6.05
CA LYS A 73 -12.05 16.50 5.68
C LYS A 73 -12.49 17.34 6.89
N GLN A 74 -11.73 17.29 7.99
CA GLN A 74 -11.59 18.43 8.85
C GLN A 74 -11.11 19.47 7.84
N GLN A 75 -12.06 20.29 7.41
CA GLN A 75 -11.78 21.63 6.95
C GLN A 75 -10.57 22.03 7.78
N ALA A 76 -9.48 22.42 7.13
CA ALA A 76 -8.49 23.21 7.83
C ALA A 76 -9.28 24.43 8.30
N MET A 77 -9.95 24.30 9.45
CA MET A 77 -10.45 25.40 10.22
C MET A 77 -9.21 26.27 10.32
N ASP A 78 -9.37 27.56 10.10
CA ASP A 78 -8.37 28.53 10.51
C ASP A 78 -8.28 28.44 12.04
N VAL A 79 -7.64 27.39 12.54
CA VAL A 79 -7.32 27.19 13.94
C VAL A 79 -6.28 28.27 14.21
N PRO A 80 -6.58 29.24 15.09
CA PRO A 80 -5.63 30.29 15.41
C PRO A 80 -4.31 29.64 15.84
N LYS A 81 -3.22 30.05 15.20
CA LYS A 81 -1.89 29.55 15.55
C LYS A 81 -1.67 29.75 17.04
N SER A 82 -1.25 28.68 17.72
CA SER A 82 -0.97 28.75 19.16
C SER A 82 0.14 29.78 19.45
N LYS A 83 0.12 30.31 20.67
CA LYS A 83 1.06 31.33 21.12
C LYS A 83 2.44 30.70 21.35
N LYS A 84 3.50 31.44 20.98
CA LYS A 84 4.88 31.01 21.24
C LYS A 84 5.15 30.86 22.74
N PHE A 85 5.75 29.74 23.13
CA PHE A 85 6.12 29.40 24.50
C PHE A 85 7.61 29.68 24.75
N LYS A 86 7.90 30.60 25.67
CA LYS A 86 9.27 31.05 25.99
C LYS A 86 10.03 30.15 26.98
N GLY A 87 9.36 29.13 27.50
CA GLY A 87 9.76 28.48 28.74
C GLY A 87 9.09 29.14 29.93
N ALA A 88 8.74 28.34 30.93
CA ALA A 88 8.02 28.78 32.11
C ALA A 88 8.88 28.69 33.36
N ARG A 89 8.58 29.54 34.36
CA ARG A 89 9.10 29.40 35.72
C ARG A 89 8.16 28.57 36.61
N PHE A 90 6.94 28.30 36.15
CA PHE A 90 5.89 27.61 36.89
C PHE A 90 5.34 26.43 36.07
N ALA A 91 5.08 25.31 36.75
CA ALA A 91 4.53 24.09 36.11
C ALA A 91 3.20 24.35 35.39
N ARG A 92 2.35 25.21 35.94
CA ARG A 92 1.05 25.58 35.36
C ARG A 92 1.15 26.10 33.91
N ASP A 93 2.19 26.85 33.60
CA ASP A 93 2.35 27.41 32.25
C ASP A 93 2.78 26.33 31.24
N VAL A 94 3.47 25.28 31.69
CA VAL A 94 3.78 24.08 30.89
C VAL A 94 2.50 23.29 30.64
N ASP A 95 1.71 23.05 31.67
CA ASP A 95 0.44 22.33 31.55
C ASP A 95 -0.55 23.04 30.63
N ASN A 96 -0.65 24.38 30.72
CA ASN A 96 -1.47 25.17 29.82
C ASN A 96 -0.99 25.06 28.37
N PHE A 97 0.32 25.10 28.13
CA PHE A 97 0.88 24.94 26.79
C PHE A 97 0.57 23.56 26.20
N LEU A 98 0.78 22.49 26.98
CA LEU A 98 0.49 21.12 26.55
C LEU A 98 -1.00 20.93 26.26
N TRP A 99 -1.86 21.48 27.12
CA TRP A 99 -3.30 21.44 26.91
C TRP A 99 -3.72 22.18 25.63
N GLU A 100 -3.19 23.38 25.38
CA GLU A 100 -3.44 24.13 24.14
C GLU A 100 -2.97 23.37 22.90
N MET A 101 -1.79 22.75 22.95
CA MET A 101 -1.25 21.93 21.87
C MET A 101 -2.14 20.72 21.58
N GLU A 102 -2.63 20.03 22.60
CA GLU A 102 -3.49 18.86 22.40
C GLU A 102 -4.84 19.24 21.79
N GLN A 103 -5.40 20.40 22.15
CA GLN A 103 -6.59 20.92 21.47
C GLN A 103 -6.31 21.29 20.01
N TYR A 104 -5.15 21.91 19.74
CA TYR A 104 -4.73 22.23 18.38
C TYR A 104 -4.58 20.95 17.53
N PHE A 105 -3.95 19.90 18.06
CA PHE A 105 -3.79 18.62 17.34
C PHE A 105 -5.12 17.92 17.09
N ARG A 106 -6.03 17.95 18.06
CA ARG A 106 -7.40 17.42 17.90
C ARG A 106 -8.16 18.17 16.80
N ALA A 107 -8.05 19.49 16.75
CA ALA A 107 -8.69 20.31 15.72
C ALA A 107 -8.09 20.08 14.33
N MET A 108 -6.79 19.83 14.25
CA MET A 108 -6.04 19.58 13.00
C MET A 108 -6.04 18.10 12.56
N GLY A 109 -6.57 17.19 13.37
CA GLY A 109 -6.57 15.75 13.10
C GLY A 109 -5.16 15.16 13.04
N ILE A 110 -4.29 15.62 13.93
CA ILE A 110 -2.93 15.11 14.10
C ILE A 110 -2.94 14.09 15.23
N GLU A 111 -2.74 12.81 14.87
CA GLU A 111 -2.74 11.69 15.83
C GLU A 111 -1.35 11.10 16.05
N ASP A 112 -0.44 11.24 15.10
CA ASP A 112 0.91 10.71 15.18
C ASP A 112 1.77 11.51 16.19
N ASP A 113 2.27 10.83 17.21
CA ASP A 113 2.98 11.47 18.32
C ASP A 113 4.30 12.13 17.89
N ALA A 114 5.01 11.57 16.89
CA ALA A 114 6.22 12.18 16.37
C ALA A 114 5.91 13.49 15.63
N ILE A 115 4.80 13.54 14.87
CA ILE A 115 4.31 14.77 14.25
C ILE A 115 3.86 15.78 15.31
N LYS A 116 3.18 15.33 16.38
CA LYS A 116 2.78 16.21 17.51
C LYS A 116 3.98 16.84 18.19
N VAL A 117 4.97 16.04 18.60
CA VAL A 117 6.21 16.48 19.25
C VAL A 117 6.97 17.48 18.37
N ASN A 118 7.13 17.16 17.07
CA ASN A 118 7.78 18.06 16.12
C ASN A 118 7.01 19.38 15.98
N THR A 119 5.68 19.32 15.83
CA THR A 119 4.85 20.50 15.66
C THR A 119 4.83 21.38 16.91
N ALA A 120 4.73 20.81 18.11
CA ALA A 120 4.79 21.54 19.37
C ALA A 120 6.14 22.27 19.53
N SER A 121 7.23 21.65 19.08
CA SER A 121 8.56 22.26 19.15
C SER A 121 8.71 23.56 18.34
N ILE A 122 7.90 23.74 17.29
CA ILE A 122 7.90 24.97 16.47
C ILE A 122 7.41 26.18 17.28
N TYR A 123 6.61 25.94 18.31
CA TYR A 123 6.09 26.98 19.19
C TYR A 123 7.06 27.33 20.32
N PHE A 124 8.16 26.60 20.49
CA PHE A 124 9.19 26.95 21.46
C PHE A 124 10.03 28.15 21.02
N THR A 125 10.31 29.02 21.98
CA THR A 125 11.23 30.15 21.83
C THR A 125 12.03 30.32 23.12
N SER A 126 13.09 31.14 23.08
CA SER A 126 13.88 31.50 24.27
C SER A 126 14.41 30.27 25.03
N MET A 127 14.08 30.12 26.31
CA MET A 127 14.63 29.05 27.16
C MET A 127 14.09 27.67 26.77
N ALA A 128 12.81 27.56 26.40
CA ALA A 128 12.23 26.31 25.92
C ALA A 128 12.92 25.81 24.64
N LEU A 129 13.23 26.71 23.71
CA LEU A 129 13.91 26.35 22.46
C LEU A 129 15.34 25.86 22.71
N LEU A 130 16.07 26.47 23.65
CA LEU A 130 17.41 26.04 24.03
C LEU A 130 17.39 24.67 24.69
N TRP A 131 16.46 24.44 25.62
CA TRP A 131 16.25 23.14 26.23
C TRP A 131 15.94 22.06 25.18
N TRP A 132 15.01 22.34 24.26
CA TRP A 132 14.65 21.42 23.18
C TRP A 132 15.85 21.06 22.30
N ARG A 133 16.62 22.06 21.85
CA ARG A 133 17.83 21.82 21.05
C ARG A 133 18.85 20.93 21.77
N HIS A 134 19.06 21.16 23.06
CA HIS A 134 19.96 20.32 23.86
C HIS A 134 19.43 18.88 23.94
N ARG A 135 18.14 18.72 24.23
CA ARG A 135 17.47 17.42 24.36
C ARG A 135 17.47 16.61 23.07
N SER A 136 17.09 17.21 21.93
CA SER A 136 17.09 16.54 20.61
C SER A 136 18.51 16.21 20.12
N THR A 137 19.53 16.93 20.58
CA THR A 137 20.93 16.61 20.25
C THR A 137 21.45 15.43 21.08
N ASN A 138 20.99 15.28 22.33
CA ASN A 138 21.33 14.15 23.19
C ASN A 138 20.68 12.85 22.71
N GLU A 139 19.45 12.91 22.20
CA GLU A 139 18.77 11.77 21.56
C GLU A 139 19.62 11.18 20.41
N LYS A 140 20.12 12.02 19.51
CA LYS A 140 21.01 11.61 18.40
C LYS A 140 22.34 10.98 18.87
N ARG A 141 22.68 11.14 20.15
CA ARG A 141 23.89 10.61 20.80
C ARG A 141 23.59 9.43 21.73
N GLY A 142 22.39 8.83 21.64
CA GLY A 142 21.98 7.67 22.43
C GLY A 142 21.27 7.99 23.74
N GLY A 143 20.82 9.24 23.94
CA GLY A 143 19.92 9.61 25.04
C GLY A 143 18.46 9.21 24.76
N ASN A 144 17.60 9.26 25.79
CA ASN A 144 16.18 8.91 25.65
C ASN A 144 15.48 9.78 24.61
N VAL A 145 14.77 9.12 23.69
CA VAL A 145 13.89 9.74 22.68
C VAL A 145 12.66 10.29 23.40
N ILE A 146 12.24 11.52 23.06
CA ILE A 146 10.93 12.01 23.44
C ILE A 146 9.94 11.56 22.38
N GLY A 147 9.17 10.53 22.70
CA GLY A 147 8.16 9.94 21.84
C GLY A 147 6.79 10.58 21.99
N THR A 148 6.50 11.27 23.11
CA THR A 148 5.18 11.85 23.39
C THR A 148 5.25 13.26 23.98
N LEU A 149 4.14 14.00 23.93
CA LEU A 149 4.06 15.34 24.54
C LEU A 149 4.13 15.31 26.07
N GLU A 150 3.72 14.22 26.71
CA GLU A 150 3.74 14.09 28.18
C GLU A 150 5.17 14.11 28.73
N GLU A 151 6.14 13.63 27.95
CA GLU A 151 7.57 13.60 28.28
C GLU A 151 8.25 14.99 28.21
N PHE A 152 7.47 16.06 28.02
CA PHE A 152 7.95 17.44 28.08
C PHE A 152 7.98 18.02 29.51
N GLN A 153 7.32 17.34 30.47
CA GLN A 153 7.33 17.69 31.90
C GLN A 153 8.64 17.28 32.58
#